data_AF-A0A848PEI9-F1
#
_entry.id   AF-A0A848PEI9-F1
#
_cell.length_a   1.000
_cell.length_b   1.000
_cell.length_c   1.000
_cell.angle_alpha   90.00
_cell.angle_beta   90.00
_cell.angle_gamma   90.00
#
_symmetry.space_group_name_H-M   'P 1'
#
loop_
_entity.id
_entity.type
_entity.pdbx_description
1 polymer ?
#
loop_
_entity_poly.entity_id
_entity_poly.type
_entity_poly.pdbx_seq_one_letter_code
_entity_poly.pdbx_strand_id
1 'polypeptide(L)'
;MAILALTGDSPFDMIGKCVNASLVVHDLLRSRTIAEPLITIGNVAVEGRPQFEITEDSLRQELHRGFNPEMPDETLNVHVWLTFPDMTRLDCTIKSSFAWHSKRRRLQREESILVLDGMTKNSKFEFSPLLVGTGFLQRTLAPGAAGRCRDIQPH
;
A
#
# COMPACT_ATOMS: atom_id res chain seq x y z
N MET A 1 -4.38 18.92 -7.75
CA MET A 1 -5.80 18.54 -7.92
C MET A 1 -6.04 17.07 -8.31
N ALA A 2 -5.10 16.34 -8.93
CA ALA A 2 -5.36 14.96 -9.39
C ALA A 2 -5.39 13.88 -8.27
N ILE A 3 -4.61 14.03 -7.19
CA ILE A 3 -4.58 13.02 -6.10
C ILE A 3 -5.92 12.97 -5.34
N LEU A 4 -6.61 14.11 -5.23
CA LEU A 4 -7.95 14.19 -4.60
C LEU A 4 -9.01 13.40 -5.38
N ALA A 5 -8.87 13.21 -6.70
CA ALA A 5 -9.85 12.44 -7.48
C ALA A 5 -9.79 10.92 -7.21
N LEU A 6 -8.73 10.43 -6.55
CA LEU A 6 -8.54 9.01 -6.21
C LEU A 6 -9.15 8.64 -4.86
N THR A 7 -9.31 9.61 -3.98
CA THR A 7 -10.14 9.48 -2.79
C THR A 7 -11.59 9.63 -3.24
N GLY A 8 -12.46 8.67 -3.00
CA GLY A 8 -13.88 8.77 -3.37
C GLY A 8 -14.60 9.97 -2.73
N ASP A 9 -15.92 9.99 -2.77
CA ASP A 9 -16.70 11.07 -2.14
C ASP A 9 -16.51 11.11 -0.61
N SER A 10 -16.08 9.98 -0.03
CA SER A 10 -15.73 9.85 1.37
C SER A 10 -14.26 9.41 1.54
N PRO A 11 -13.53 9.92 2.55
CA PRO A 11 -12.20 9.41 2.88
C PRO A 11 -12.22 7.92 3.27
N PHE A 12 -13.37 7.39 3.71
CA PHE A 12 -13.54 5.96 4.02
C PHE A 12 -13.62 5.07 2.77
N ASP A 13 -13.81 5.65 1.58
CA ASP A 13 -13.80 4.87 0.33
C ASP A 13 -12.41 4.30 0.00
N MET A 14 -11.38 4.74 0.73
CA MET A 14 -10.00 4.30 0.61
C MET A 14 -9.67 3.07 1.46
N ILE A 15 -10.57 2.66 2.36
CA ILE A 15 -10.36 1.47 3.20
C ILE A 15 -10.23 0.25 2.29
N GLY A 16 -9.21 -0.58 2.54
CA GLY A 16 -8.96 -1.80 1.76
C GLY A 16 -8.40 -1.57 0.35
N LYS A 17 -8.21 -0.32 -0.08
CA LYS A 17 -7.71 0.01 -1.43
C LYS A 17 -6.21 0.33 -1.47
N CYS A 18 -5.43 -0.14 -0.50
CA CYS A 18 -4.01 0.24 -0.34
C CYS A 18 -3.20 0.02 -1.62
N VAL A 19 -3.36 -1.14 -2.27
CA VAL A 19 -2.67 -1.49 -3.52
C VAL A 19 -3.10 -0.56 -4.65
N ASN A 20 -4.40 -0.52 -4.97
CA ASN A 20 -4.90 0.24 -6.11
C ASN A 20 -4.63 1.74 -5.96
N ALA A 21 -4.84 2.29 -4.76
CA ALA A 21 -4.54 3.69 -4.46
C ALA A 21 -3.07 4.03 -4.69
N SER A 22 -2.17 3.19 -4.16
CA SER A 22 -0.73 3.40 -4.30
C SER A 22 -0.28 3.26 -5.75
N LEU A 23 -0.83 2.31 -6.51
CA LEU A 23 -0.52 2.13 -7.93
C LEU A 23 -0.93 3.34 -8.77
N VAL A 24 -2.16 3.83 -8.60
CA VAL A 24 -2.62 4.98 -9.38
C VAL A 24 -1.82 6.24 -9.06
N VAL A 25 -1.47 6.46 -7.78
CA VAL A 25 -0.61 7.59 -7.39
C VAL A 25 0.81 7.43 -7.93
N HIS A 26 1.38 6.23 -7.85
CA HIS A 26 2.69 5.91 -8.41
C HIS A 26 2.75 6.23 -9.92
N ASP A 27 1.78 5.73 -10.68
CA ASP A 27 1.72 5.94 -12.13
C ASP A 27 1.47 7.40 -12.48
N LEU A 28 0.67 8.13 -11.69
CA LEU A 28 0.47 9.56 -11.85
C LEU A 28 1.77 10.36 -11.64
N LEU A 29 2.52 10.06 -10.57
CA LEU A 29 3.77 10.75 -10.26
C LEU A 29 4.82 10.50 -11.34
N ARG A 30 4.91 9.25 -11.82
CA ARG A 30 5.85 8.83 -12.87
C ARG A 30 5.48 9.40 -14.24
N SER A 31 4.22 9.27 -14.66
CA SER A 31 3.75 9.75 -15.98
C SER A 31 3.86 11.27 -16.15
N ARG A 32 3.89 12.02 -15.04
CA ARG A 32 4.08 13.47 -15.02
C ARG A 32 5.53 13.89 -14.76
N THR A 33 6.47 12.94 -14.66
CA THR A 33 7.89 13.24 -14.37
C THR A 33 8.07 14.04 -13.08
N ILE A 34 7.16 13.87 -12.11
CA ILE A 34 7.22 14.58 -10.82
C ILE A 34 8.23 13.89 -9.90
N ALA A 35 8.15 12.56 -9.82
CA ALA A 35 9.02 11.73 -8.98
C ALA A 35 8.94 10.25 -9.43
N GLU A 36 9.93 9.47 -9.00
CA GLU A 36 9.97 8.01 -9.18
C GLU A 36 10.02 7.30 -7.82
N PRO A 37 8.93 7.33 -7.04
CA PRO A 37 8.90 6.58 -5.78
C PRO A 37 8.82 5.08 -6.04
N LEU A 38 9.34 4.29 -5.11
CA LEU A 38 9.17 2.84 -5.09
C LEU A 38 7.86 2.46 -4.38
N ILE A 39 7.21 1.41 -4.87
CA ILE A 39 6.08 0.80 -4.15
C ILE A 39 6.64 -0.10 -3.05
N THR A 40 6.11 0.04 -1.84
CA THR A 40 6.56 -0.74 -0.68
C THR A 40 5.38 -1.42 -0.01
N ILE A 41 5.53 -2.72 0.23
CA ILE A 41 4.64 -3.53 1.07
C ILE A 41 5.30 -3.70 2.44
N GLY A 42 4.52 -3.61 3.51
CA GLY A 42 5.00 -4.00 4.83
C GLY A 42 4.00 -3.78 5.95
N ASN A 43 4.52 -3.87 7.17
CA ASN A 43 3.73 -3.76 8.38
C ASN A 43 3.64 -2.32 8.85
N VAL A 44 2.52 -1.98 9.48
CA VAL A 44 2.31 -0.68 10.10
C VAL A 44 1.79 -0.86 11.52
N ALA A 45 2.46 -0.22 12.46
CA ALA A 45 1.99 -0.04 13.82
C ALA A 45 1.57 1.41 14.06
N VAL A 46 0.54 1.60 14.88
CA VAL A 46 0.06 2.92 15.30
C VAL A 46 0.11 2.99 16.81
N GLU A 47 0.85 3.95 17.35
CA GLU A 47 1.05 4.11 18.80
C GLU A 47 1.54 2.80 19.46
N GLY A 48 2.52 2.14 18.81
CA GLY A 48 3.10 0.87 19.25
C GLY A 48 2.18 -0.36 19.11
N ARG A 49 0.99 -0.22 18.52
CA ARG A 49 0.05 -1.32 18.30
C ARG A 49 0.05 -1.76 16.84
N PRO A 50 0.27 -3.05 16.52
CA PRO A 50 0.15 -3.55 15.16
C PRO A 50 -1.25 -3.27 14.62
N GLN A 51 -1.34 -2.60 13.48
CA GLN A 51 -2.60 -2.30 12.81
C GLN A 51 -2.70 -3.02 11.46
N PHE A 52 -1.58 -3.15 10.77
CA PHE A 52 -1.42 -3.94 9.56
C PHE A 52 -0.22 -4.85 9.77
N GLU A 53 -0.50 -6.11 10.05
CA GLU A 53 0.53 -7.10 10.32
C GLU A 53 0.35 -8.27 9.36
N ILE A 54 1.37 -8.48 8.54
CA ILE A 54 1.51 -9.64 7.68
C ILE A 54 2.82 -10.34 8.04
N THR A 55 2.81 -11.66 7.99
CA THR A 55 4.01 -12.48 8.12
C THR A 55 4.63 -12.70 6.75
N GLU A 56 5.88 -13.15 6.69
CA GLU A 56 6.49 -13.54 5.41
C GLU A 56 5.67 -14.65 4.72
N ASP A 57 5.18 -15.62 5.49
CA ASP A 57 4.37 -16.73 4.98
C ASP A 57 3.03 -16.25 4.41
N SER A 58 2.32 -15.36 5.13
CA SER A 58 1.04 -14.84 4.63
C SER A 58 1.25 -13.94 3.42
N LEU A 59 2.31 -13.13 3.39
CA LEU A 59 2.69 -12.35 2.22
C LEU A 59 2.99 -13.25 1.03
N ARG A 60 3.75 -14.33 1.23
CA ARG A 60 4.04 -15.30 0.17
C ARG A 60 2.76 -15.90 -0.39
N GLN A 61 1.83 -16.31 0.47
CA GLN A 61 0.53 -16.86 0.05
C GLN A 61 -0.31 -15.84 -0.75
N GLU A 62 -0.41 -14.60 -0.27
CA GLU A 62 -1.12 -13.53 -0.98
C GLU A 62 -0.51 -13.26 -2.37
N LEU A 63 0.83 -13.24 -2.46
CA LEU A 63 1.52 -13.09 -3.74
C LEU A 63 1.35 -14.29 -4.68
N HIS A 64 1.22 -15.51 -4.14
CA HIS A 64 0.96 -16.70 -4.95
C HIS A 64 -0.48 -16.74 -5.45
N ARG A 65 -1.44 -16.28 -4.63
CA ARG A 65 -2.84 -16.18 -5.02
C ARG A 65 -3.03 -15.27 -6.23
N GLY A 66 -2.21 -14.23 -6.32
CA GLY A 66 -2.36 -13.20 -7.35
C GLY A 66 -3.47 -12.20 -6.99
N PHE A 67 -3.55 -11.13 -7.77
CA PHE A 67 -4.65 -10.18 -7.71
C PHE A 67 -4.82 -9.52 -9.08
N ASN A 68 -6.06 -9.31 -9.48
CA ASN A 68 -6.41 -8.49 -10.63
C ASN A 68 -6.83 -7.08 -10.16
N PRO A 69 -6.05 -6.02 -10.41
CA PRO A 69 -6.39 -4.64 -10.04
C PRO A 69 -7.66 -4.13 -10.73
N GLU A 70 -8.07 -4.75 -11.84
CA GLU A 70 -9.29 -4.39 -12.58
C GLU A 70 -10.55 -4.97 -11.96
N MET A 71 -10.44 -5.95 -11.05
CA MET A 71 -11.59 -6.50 -10.33
C MET A 71 -11.76 -5.80 -8.97
N PRO A 72 -12.86 -5.05 -8.76
CA PRO A 72 -13.03 -4.20 -7.57
C PRO A 72 -13.14 -4.98 -6.25
N ASP A 73 -13.53 -6.26 -6.31
CA ASP A 73 -13.67 -7.13 -5.14
C ASP A 73 -12.38 -7.92 -4.82
N GLU A 74 -11.40 -7.92 -5.75
CA GLU A 74 -10.11 -8.56 -5.51
C GLU A 74 -9.15 -7.59 -4.82
N THR A 75 -8.80 -7.89 -3.56
CA THR A 75 -7.86 -7.09 -2.77
C THR A 75 -6.75 -7.99 -2.24
N LEU A 76 -5.51 -7.50 -2.24
CA LEU A 76 -4.45 -8.16 -1.46
C LEU A 76 -4.59 -7.74 0.00
N ASN A 77 -4.48 -8.70 0.91
CA ASN A 77 -4.46 -8.42 2.35
C ASN A 77 -3.07 -7.94 2.79
N VAL A 78 -2.62 -6.83 2.21
CA VAL A 78 -1.32 -6.22 2.46
C VAL A 78 -1.47 -4.71 2.55
N HIS A 79 -0.63 -4.08 3.35
CA HIS A 79 -0.54 -2.62 3.37
C HIS A 79 0.55 -2.12 2.43
N VAL A 80 0.25 -1.07 1.69
CA VAL A 80 1.10 -0.54 0.61
C VAL A 80 1.25 0.96 0.76
N TRP A 81 2.47 1.45 0.58
CA TRP A 81 2.78 2.88 0.51
C TRP A 81 3.85 3.15 -0.57
N LEU A 82 4.10 4.43 -0.84
CA LEU A 82 5.16 4.87 -1.73
C LEU A 82 6.35 5.37 -0.91
N THR A 83 7.56 4.94 -1.29
CA THR A 83 8.83 5.33 -0.66
C THR A 83 9.68 6.09 -1.67
N PHE A 84 10.00 7.34 -1.37
CA PHE A 84 10.82 8.21 -2.20
C PHE A 84 12.32 8.00 -1.92
N PRO A 85 13.22 8.42 -2.82
CA PRO A 85 14.67 8.26 -2.64
C PRO A 85 15.24 8.92 -1.37
N ASP A 86 14.61 10.01 -0.92
CA ASP A 86 14.95 10.73 0.32
C ASP A 86 14.34 10.05 1.57
N MET A 87 13.80 8.84 1.43
CA MET A 87 13.09 8.08 2.46
C MET A 87 11.77 8.71 2.91
N THR A 88 11.28 9.73 2.21
CA THR A 88 9.91 10.23 2.40
C THR A 88 8.92 9.11 2.06
N ARG A 89 7.89 8.98 2.90
CA ARG A 89 6.81 8.01 2.75
C ARG A 89 5.51 8.74 2.43
N LEU A 90 4.81 8.28 1.39
CA LEU A 90 3.47 8.72 1.04
C LEU A 90 2.52 7.54 1.13
N ASP A 91 1.49 7.69 1.95
CA ASP A 91 0.49 6.67 2.19
C ASP A 91 -0.91 7.27 2.01
N CYS A 92 -1.68 6.67 1.12
CA CYS A 92 -2.97 7.20 0.69
C CYS A 92 -4.16 6.62 1.47
N THR A 93 -3.94 5.65 2.36
CA THR A 93 -5.04 4.88 2.98
C THR A 93 -4.93 4.76 4.49
N ILE A 94 -3.73 4.86 5.08
CA ILE A 94 -3.51 4.56 6.50
C ILE A 94 -4.33 5.40 7.46
N LYS A 95 -4.51 6.70 7.20
CA LYS A 95 -5.30 7.58 8.06
C LYS A 95 -6.79 7.27 7.97
N SER A 96 -7.28 6.94 6.78
CA SER A 96 -8.67 6.50 6.57
C SER A 96 -8.94 5.19 7.29
N SER A 97 -8.06 4.19 7.13
CA SER A 97 -8.19 2.91 7.81
C SER A 97 -8.11 3.07 9.33
N PHE A 98 -7.16 3.87 9.84
CA PHE A 98 -7.06 4.14 11.27
C PHE A 98 -8.30 4.85 11.82
N ALA A 99 -8.82 5.86 11.12
CA ALA A 99 -10.04 6.57 11.53
C ALA A 99 -11.25 5.62 11.61
N TRP A 100 -11.37 4.71 10.64
CA TRP A 100 -12.40 3.68 10.65
C TRP A 100 -12.29 2.75 11.85
N HIS A 101 -11.12 2.15 12.07
CA HIS A 101 -10.90 1.21 13.18
C HIS A 101 -11.04 1.88 14.56
N SER A 102 -10.61 3.13 14.69
CA SER A 102 -10.75 3.91 15.93
C SER A 102 -12.14 4.52 16.13
N LYS A 103 -13.11 4.24 15.23
CA LYS A 103 -14.47 4.81 15.23
C LYS A 103 -14.48 6.36 15.23
N ARG A 104 -13.41 6.99 14.74
CA ARG A 104 -13.33 8.44 14.59
C ARG A 104 -14.14 8.84 13.37
N ARG A 105 -15.28 9.51 13.60
CA ARG A 105 -16.25 9.85 12.54
C ARG A 105 -15.90 11.09 11.71
N ARG A 106 -14.82 11.81 12.03
CA ARG A 106 -14.37 12.99 11.27
C ARG A 106 -12.93 12.81 10.83
N LEU A 107 -12.77 12.49 9.56
CA LEU A 107 -11.55 12.71 8.80
C LEU A 107 -11.96 13.60 7.62
N GLN A 108 -11.29 14.73 7.42
CA GLN A 108 -11.51 15.50 6.19
C GLN A 108 -10.79 14.81 5.03
N ARG A 109 -11.25 15.05 3.80
CA ARG A 109 -10.70 14.39 2.60
C ARG A 109 -9.22 14.69 2.43
N GLU A 110 -8.83 15.92 2.70
CA GLU A 110 -7.46 16.43 2.64
C GLU A 110 -6.57 15.78 3.70
N GLU A 111 -7.16 15.27 4.78
CA GLU A 111 -6.47 14.59 5.87
C GLU A 111 -6.27 13.10 5.60
N SER A 112 -6.81 12.52 4.51
CA SER A 112 -6.72 11.08 4.23
C SER A 112 -5.31 10.61 3.85
N ILE A 113 -4.50 11.52 3.31
CA ILE A 113 -3.13 11.23 2.86
C ILE A 113 -2.16 11.50 4.01
N LEU A 114 -1.24 10.57 4.24
CA LEU A 114 -0.11 10.72 5.14
C LEU A 114 1.16 10.93 4.32
N VAL A 115 1.87 12.00 4.63
CA VAL A 115 3.25 12.23 4.18
C VAL A 115 4.12 12.23 5.42
N LEU A 116 5.16 11.39 5.44
CA LEU A 116 6.15 11.37 6.51
C LEU A 116 7.54 11.53 5.92
N ASP A 117 8.26 12.50 6.44
CA ASP A 117 9.69 12.67 6.16
C ASP A 117 10.48 11.46 6.70
N GLY A 118 11.52 11.04 5.96
CA GLY A 118 12.40 9.94 6.32
C GLY A 118 13.13 10.12 7.67
N MET A 119 13.29 11.35 8.14
CA MET A 119 13.98 11.72 9.37
C MET A 119 13.04 11.88 10.59
N THR A 120 11.74 11.74 10.42
CA THR A 120 10.77 11.92 11.50
C THR A 120 10.86 10.75 12.50
N LYS A 121 11.43 11.00 13.67
CA LYS A 121 11.66 9.98 14.73
C LYS A 121 10.51 9.75 15.71
N ASN A 122 9.46 10.58 15.67
CA ASN A 122 8.34 10.54 16.63
C ASN A 122 6.97 10.53 15.94
N SER A 123 6.86 9.88 14.78
CA SER A 123 5.54 9.68 14.18
C SER A 123 4.76 8.66 15.00
N LYS A 124 3.47 8.92 15.23
CA LYS A 124 2.54 7.92 15.77
C LYS A 124 2.39 6.67 14.89
N PHE A 125 2.90 6.72 13.67
CA PHE A 125 2.90 5.62 12.71
C PHE A 125 4.32 5.08 12.56
N GLU A 126 4.47 3.77 12.70
CA GLU A 126 5.72 3.05 12.52
C GLU A 126 5.56 2.12 11.32
N PHE A 127 6.51 2.19 10.37
CA PHE A 127 6.46 1.40 9.14
C PHE A 127 7.65 0.45 9.11
N SER A 128 7.35 -0.82 8.87
CA SER A 128 8.34 -1.89 8.76
C SER A 128 8.24 -2.50 7.35
N PRO A 129 9.09 -2.06 6.40
CA PRO A 129 9.06 -2.57 5.02
C PRO A 129 9.42 -4.06 4.99
N LEU A 130 8.69 -4.81 4.17
CA LEU A 130 8.93 -6.24 3.93
C LEU A 130 9.33 -6.51 2.48
N LEU A 131 8.72 -5.80 1.53
CA LEU A 131 9.02 -5.92 0.11
C LEU A 131 9.00 -4.54 -0.56
N VAL A 132 9.99 -4.27 -1.39
CA VAL A 132 10.15 -2.98 -2.09
C VAL A 132 10.25 -3.21 -3.60
N GLY A 133 9.66 -2.29 -4.36
CA GLY A 133 9.63 -2.30 -5.82
C GLY A 133 8.41 -3.00 -6.40
N THR A 134 8.30 -3.00 -7.73
CA THR A 134 7.11 -3.45 -8.46
C THR A 134 7.20 -4.88 -8.98
N GLY A 135 8.31 -5.60 -8.71
CA GLY A 135 8.54 -6.94 -9.25
C GLY A 135 7.49 -7.98 -8.84
N PHE A 136 6.76 -7.74 -7.74
CA PHE A 136 5.65 -8.61 -7.33
C PHE A 136 4.41 -8.44 -8.22
N LEU A 137 4.15 -7.23 -8.73
CA LEU A 137 3.03 -6.94 -9.63
C LEU A 137 3.16 -7.72 -10.93
N GLN A 138 4.38 -7.83 -11.45
CA GLN A 138 4.65 -8.61 -12.67
C GLN A 138 4.31 -10.10 -12.51
N ARG A 139 4.39 -10.63 -11.28
CA ARG A 139 4.06 -12.03 -10.97
C ARG A 139 2.58 -12.24 -10.71
N THR A 140 1.91 -11.25 -10.13
CA THR A 140 0.48 -11.34 -9.77
C THR A 140 -0.47 -10.95 -10.91
N LEU A 141 -0.02 -10.16 -11.90
CA LEU A 141 -0.83 -9.71 -13.05
C LEU A 141 -0.84 -10.69 -14.25
N ALA A 142 -0.08 -11.78 -14.20
CA ALA A 142 -0.02 -12.74 -15.31
C ALA A 142 -1.24 -13.69 -15.28
N PRO A 143 -2.04 -13.80 -16.35
CA PRO A 143 -3.07 -14.83 -16.46
C PRO A 143 -2.43 -16.21 -16.30
N GLY A 144 -2.85 -16.99 -15.30
CA GLY A 144 -2.33 -18.34 -15.03
C GLY A 144 -1.20 -18.45 -14.00
N ALA A 145 -0.95 -17.42 -13.16
CA ALA A 145 0.05 -17.48 -12.09
C ALA A 145 -0.20 -18.59 -11.04
N ALA A 146 -1.45 -19.10 -10.91
CA ALA A 146 -1.78 -20.25 -10.07
C ALA A 146 -1.09 -21.58 -10.48
N GLY A 147 -0.41 -21.63 -11.64
CA GLY A 147 0.21 -22.84 -12.17
C GLY A 147 1.74 -22.89 -12.18
N ARG A 148 2.46 -21.84 -11.76
CA ARG A 148 3.93 -21.75 -11.93
C ARG A 148 4.75 -21.73 -10.63
N CYS A 149 4.25 -22.41 -9.59
CA CYS A 149 5.00 -22.66 -8.35
C CYS A 149 5.52 -24.09 -8.24
N ARG A 150 6.00 -24.63 -9.36
CA ARG A 150 6.98 -25.71 -9.34
C ARG A 150 8.28 -25.07 -9.81
N ASP A 151 9.38 -25.38 -9.14
CA ASP A 151 10.75 -25.03 -9.51
C ASP A 151 11.31 -23.75 -8.85
N ILE A 152 11.33 -23.76 -7.51
CA ILE A 152 12.48 -23.22 -6.77
C ILE A 152 12.92 -24.30 -5.79
N GLN A 153 13.89 -25.13 -6.18
CA GLN A 153 14.65 -25.94 -5.23
C GLN A 153 15.70 -25.05 -4.56
N PRO A 154 15.85 -25.12 -3.22
CA PRO A 154 16.95 -24.45 -2.55
C PRO A 154 18.26 -25.21 -2.82
N HIS A 155 19.33 -24.44 -3.05
CA HIS A 155 20.71 -24.92 -2.99
C HIS A 155 21.11 -25.27 -1.55
#